data_AF-A0A7K2C4K5-F1
#
_entry.id   AF-A0A7K2C4K5-F1
#
_cell.length_a   1.000
_cell.length_b   1.000
_cell.length_c   1.000
_cell.angle_alpha   90.00
_cell.angle_beta   90.00
_cell.angle_gamma   90.00
#
_symmetry.space_group_name_H-M   'P 1'
#
loop_
_entity.id
_entity.type
_entity.pdbx_description
1 polymer ?
#
loop_
_entity_poly.entity_id
_entity_poly.type
_entity_poly.pdbx_seq_one_letter_code
_entity_poly.pdbx_strand_id
1 'polypeptide(L)'
;ASTVKSFVVGTKKFCRWTENAIQSFPLLLIDGEVISDTAKNMDHVARRSAAALTSKGDLLLVASDAELVGLTIPQLTVLLRGLGARNAIALDGGASSQLYVRNADYRVREWDPIPVALGVFPRSRTR
;
A
#
# COMPACT_ATOMS: atom_id res chain seq x y z
N ALA A 1 25.41 -6.06 -14.51
CA ALA A 1 24.24 -6.33 -13.64
C ALA A 1 23.18 -5.29 -13.96
N SER A 2 21.98 -5.75 -14.33
CA SER A 2 20.92 -4.97 -14.95
C SER A 2 20.38 -3.86 -14.04
N THR A 3 20.50 -2.62 -14.50
CA THR A 3 19.82 -1.45 -13.93
C THR A 3 18.32 -1.62 -14.09
N VAL A 4 17.61 -1.93 -13.01
CA VAL A 4 16.14 -1.88 -13.01
C VAL A 4 15.75 -0.41 -13.10
N LYS A 5 15.27 0.01 -14.27
CA LYS A 5 14.60 1.30 -14.44
C LYS A 5 13.29 1.23 -13.67
N SER A 6 13.12 2.09 -12.66
CA SER A 6 11.81 2.35 -12.07
C SER A 6 10.88 2.89 -13.14
N PHE A 7 9.76 2.22 -13.41
CA PHE A 7 8.73 2.71 -14.32
C PHE A 7 7.75 3.58 -13.53
N VAL A 8 7.58 4.83 -13.96
CA VAL A 8 6.52 5.73 -13.50
C VAL A 8 5.27 5.39 -14.33
N VAL A 9 4.20 4.93 -13.69
CA VAL A 9 2.89 4.77 -14.34
C VAL A 9 2.01 5.95 -13.95
N GLY A 10 1.85 6.88 -14.90
CA GLY A 10 1.04 8.09 -14.76
C GLY A 10 1.06 8.92 -16.04
N THR A 11 0.28 8.50 -17.03
CA THR A 11 0.18 9.12 -18.35
C THR A 11 -0.77 10.32 -18.33
N LYS A 12 -0.26 11.50 -18.73
CA LYS A 12 -0.97 12.77 -19.01
C LYS A 12 -1.51 13.55 -17.79
N LYS A 13 -0.74 14.58 -17.39
CA LYS A 13 -1.09 15.72 -16.53
C LYS A 13 -1.81 15.36 -15.21
N PHE A 14 -1.07 14.77 -14.28
CA PHE A 14 -1.34 15.04 -12.86
C PHE A 14 -0.86 16.48 -12.57
N CYS A 15 -1.61 17.26 -11.78
CA CYS A 15 -1.39 18.69 -11.54
C CYS A 15 0.09 19.06 -11.29
N ARG A 16 0.45 20.34 -11.56
CA ARG A 16 1.81 20.92 -11.56
C ARG A 16 2.68 20.71 -10.29
N TRP A 17 2.18 19.99 -9.29
CA TRP A 17 2.73 19.85 -7.93
C TRP A 17 3.01 18.39 -7.52
N THR A 18 2.80 17.41 -8.38
CA THR A 18 2.97 15.99 -8.03
C THR A 18 3.89 15.28 -9.01
N GLU A 19 5.04 14.79 -8.51
CA GLU A 19 6.02 14.05 -9.32
C GLU A 19 5.63 12.59 -9.53
N ASN A 20 4.95 11.98 -8.54
CA ASN A 20 4.57 10.57 -8.55
C ASN A 20 3.18 10.39 -7.96
N ALA A 21 2.37 9.53 -8.57
CA ALA A 21 1.05 9.18 -8.07
C ALA A 21 0.80 7.70 -8.31
N ILE A 22 0.06 7.08 -7.39
CA ILE A 22 -0.52 5.76 -7.57
C ILE A 22 -2.03 5.88 -7.37
N GLN A 23 -2.80 5.11 -8.12
CA GLN A 23 -4.23 4.97 -7.95
C GLN A 23 -4.53 3.55 -7.50
N SER A 24 -5.40 3.41 -6.50
CA SER A 24 -5.90 2.10 -6.08
C SER A 24 -7.27 2.24 -5.43
N PHE A 25 -7.79 1.14 -4.87
CA PHE A 25 -9.12 1.07 -4.31
C PHE A 25 -9.24 -0.13 -3.35
N PRO A 26 -10.08 -0.04 -2.29
CA PRO A 26 -10.81 1.14 -1.81
C PRO A 26 -9.97 2.15 -1.01
N LEU A 27 -10.45 3.38 -0.95
CA LEU A 27 -10.04 4.35 0.08
C LEU A 27 -10.61 3.90 1.43
N LEU A 28 -9.76 3.83 2.45
CA LEU A 28 -10.07 3.23 3.75
C LEU A 28 -10.32 4.28 4.83
N LEU A 29 -9.41 5.26 4.93
CA LEU A 29 -9.43 6.31 5.95
C LEU A 29 -9.17 7.68 5.31
N ILE A 30 -9.92 8.69 5.76
CA ILE A 30 -9.59 10.12 5.57
C ILE A 30 -9.61 10.79 6.94
N ASP A 31 -8.53 11.47 7.30
CA ASP A 31 -8.39 12.21 8.57
C ASP A 31 -8.66 11.40 9.87
N GLY A 32 -8.58 10.08 9.77
CA GLY A 32 -8.84 9.11 10.85
C GLY A 32 -10.24 8.49 10.80
N GLU A 33 -11.11 9.00 9.94
CA GLU A 33 -12.48 8.52 9.76
C GLU A 33 -12.57 7.42 8.72
N VAL A 34 -13.40 6.42 9.02
CA VAL A 34 -13.64 5.30 8.10
C VAL A 34 -14.58 5.75 6.98
N ILE A 35 -14.16 5.52 5.73
CA ILE A 35 -15.01 5.80 4.58
C ILE A 35 -16.02 4.65 4.42
N SER A 36 -17.25 4.89 4.88
CA SER A 36 -18.30 3.88 5.01
C SER A 36 -18.82 3.36 3.66
N ASP A 37 -18.80 4.18 2.62
CA ASP A 37 -19.39 3.82 1.33
C ASP A 37 -18.50 2.94 0.46
N THR A 38 -17.18 2.99 0.65
CA THR A 38 -16.22 2.13 -0.06
C THR A 38 -16.07 0.74 0.57
N ALA A 39 -16.56 0.55 1.80
CA ALA A 39 -16.49 -0.72 2.53
C ALA A 39 -17.74 -1.60 2.37
N LYS A 40 -18.83 -1.08 1.79
CA LYS A 40 -20.08 -1.84 1.61
C LYS A 40 -19.84 -3.04 0.70
N ASN A 41 -20.13 -4.25 1.20
CA ASN A 41 -19.99 -5.54 0.52
C ASN A 41 -18.54 -6.02 0.26
N MET A 42 -17.56 -5.52 1.03
CA MET A 42 -16.16 -5.96 0.93
C MET A 42 -15.72 -6.91 2.05
N ASP A 43 -16.61 -7.85 2.40
CA ASP A 43 -16.41 -8.80 3.49
C ASP A 43 -15.67 -10.08 3.06
N HIS A 44 -15.24 -10.16 1.80
CA HIS A 44 -14.40 -11.27 1.35
C HIS A 44 -13.05 -11.23 2.06
N VAL A 45 -12.65 -12.36 2.63
CA VAL A 45 -11.32 -12.54 3.19
C VAL A 45 -10.35 -12.77 2.05
N ALA A 46 -9.31 -11.95 1.98
CA ALA A 46 -8.21 -12.12 1.04
C ALA A 46 -6.94 -11.53 1.63
N ARG A 47 -5.78 -11.91 1.10
CA ARG A 47 -4.56 -11.16 1.35
C ARG A 47 -4.74 -9.71 0.90
N ARG A 48 -4.21 -8.78 1.68
CA ARG A 48 -4.31 -7.34 1.45
C ARG A 48 -2.93 -6.73 1.42
N SER A 49 -2.79 -5.70 0.61
CA SER A 49 -1.74 -4.70 0.77
C SER A 49 -2.37 -3.31 0.91
N ALA A 50 -1.66 -2.39 1.55
CA ALA A 50 -2.14 -1.03 1.80
C ALA A 50 -0.98 -0.04 1.98
N ALA A 51 -1.28 1.22 1.68
CA ALA A 51 -0.44 2.36 2.03
C ALA A 51 -1.23 3.30 2.95
N ALA A 52 -0.59 3.77 4.01
CA ALA A 52 -1.22 4.67 4.96
C ALA A 52 -0.25 5.72 5.51
N LEU A 53 -0.78 6.87 5.93
CA LEU A 53 -0.05 7.94 6.59
C LEU A 53 -0.55 8.10 8.03
N THR A 54 0.39 8.16 8.97
CA THR A 54 0.10 8.50 10.36
C THR A 54 -0.10 10.01 10.54
N SER A 55 -0.59 10.44 11.71
CA SER A 55 -0.66 11.87 12.04
C SER A 55 0.69 12.56 12.12
N LYS A 56 1.79 11.81 12.24
CA LYS A 56 3.16 12.34 12.27
C LYS A 56 3.78 12.43 10.87
N GLY A 57 3.06 11.97 9.84
CA GLY A 57 3.55 11.92 8.47
C GLY A 57 4.39 10.67 8.15
N ASP A 58 4.39 9.66 9.04
CA ASP A 58 5.06 8.39 8.76
C ASP A 58 4.27 7.60 7.72
N LEU A 59 4.99 7.03 6.74
CA LEU A 59 4.42 6.12 5.76
C LEU A 59 4.41 4.69 6.30
N LEU A 60 3.23 4.08 6.35
CA LEU A 60 3.03 2.67 6.61
C LEU A 60 2.78 1.94 5.29
N LEU A 61 3.60 0.93 5.00
CA LEU A 61 3.36 -0.04 3.93
C LEU A 61 3.05 -1.38 4.58
N VAL A 62 1.87 -1.91 4.30
CA VAL A 62 1.35 -3.11 4.96
C VAL A 62 1.03 -4.14 3.91
N ALA A 63 1.41 -5.39 4.17
CA ALA A 63 0.97 -6.56 3.43
C ALA A 63 0.66 -7.69 4.42
N SER A 64 -0.51 -8.31 4.30
CA SER A 64 -0.85 -9.50 5.09
C SER A 64 -0.17 -10.73 4.49
N ASP A 65 0.46 -11.55 5.33
CA ASP A 65 1.16 -12.76 4.88
C ASP A 65 0.20 -13.91 4.50
N ALA A 66 0.72 -14.89 3.76
CA ALA A 66 0.02 -16.10 3.33
C ALA A 66 -0.37 -17.04 4.48
N GLU A 67 0.31 -16.94 5.63
CA GLU A 67 -0.06 -17.69 6.85
C GLU A 67 -1.35 -17.15 7.49
N LEU A 68 -1.67 -15.88 7.24
CA LEU A 68 -2.99 -15.34 7.52
C LEU A 68 -3.89 -15.72 6.33
N VAL A 69 -5.02 -16.37 6.60
CA VAL A 69 -6.07 -16.64 5.60
C VAL A 69 -6.45 -15.36 4.82
N GLY A 70 -6.24 -14.20 5.45
CA GLY A 70 -6.35 -12.88 4.86
C GLY A 70 -7.01 -11.92 5.83
N LEU A 71 -7.42 -10.76 5.33
CA LEU A 71 -8.24 -9.79 6.04
C LEU A 71 -9.40 -9.35 5.14
N THR A 72 -10.57 -9.12 5.74
CA THR A 72 -11.60 -8.32 5.09
C THR A 72 -11.15 -6.86 5.00
N ILE A 73 -11.76 -6.06 4.12
CA ILE A 73 -11.46 -4.62 4.07
C ILE A 73 -11.76 -3.92 5.39
N PRO A 74 -12.90 -4.18 6.08
CA PRO A 74 -13.13 -3.63 7.42
C PRO A 74 -12.04 -4.00 8.44
N GLN A 75 -11.56 -5.26 8.45
CA GLN A 75 -10.50 -5.69 9.36
C GLN A 75 -9.17 -4.98 9.06
N LEU A 76 -8.81 -4.85 7.78
CA LEU A 76 -7.64 -4.07 7.36
C LEU A 76 -7.74 -2.61 7.82
N THR A 77 -8.89 -1.97 7.64
CA THR A 77 -9.12 -0.59 8.07
C THR A 77 -8.96 -0.43 9.57
N VAL A 78 -9.54 -1.35 10.37
CA VAL A 78 -9.41 -1.34 11.82
C VAL A 78 -7.95 -1.52 12.24
N LEU A 79 -7.22 -2.45 11.61
CA LEU A 79 -5.79 -2.68 11.85
C LEU A 79 -4.98 -1.40 11.59
N LEU A 80 -5.14 -0.79 10.42
CA LEU A 80 -4.40 0.42 10.04
C LEU A 80 -4.70 1.59 10.99
N ARG A 81 -5.97 1.78 11.37
CA ARG A 81 -6.36 2.78 12.37
C ARG A 81 -5.70 2.51 13.73
N GLY A 82 -5.65 1.24 14.15
CA GLY A 82 -4.96 0.82 15.38
C GLY A 82 -3.45 1.07 15.36
N LEU A 83 -2.83 1.01 14.19
CA LEU A 83 -1.43 1.39 13.97
C LEU A 83 -1.21 2.92 13.90
N GLY A 84 -2.26 3.72 14.07
CA GLY A 84 -2.19 5.18 14.08
C GLY A 84 -2.35 5.83 12.70
N ALA A 85 -2.81 5.10 11.69
CA ALA A 85 -3.12 5.68 10.39
C ALA A 85 -4.27 6.70 10.48
N ARG A 86 -4.09 7.83 9.77
CA ARG A 86 -5.12 8.84 9.54
C ARG A 86 -5.65 8.83 8.12
N ASN A 87 -4.78 8.64 7.14
CA ASN A 87 -5.16 8.50 5.75
C ASN A 87 -4.68 7.15 5.26
N ALA A 88 -5.54 6.38 4.59
CA ALA A 88 -5.18 5.03 4.16
C ALA A 88 -5.95 4.61 2.91
N ILE A 89 -5.26 3.90 2.03
CA ILE A 89 -5.83 3.31 0.81
C ILE A 89 -5.36 1.85 0.71
N ALA A 90 -6.27 0.97 0.34
CA ALA A 90 -5.92 -0.39 -0.02
C ALA A 90 -5.20 -0.38 -1.38
N LEU A 91 -4.22 -1.26 -1.51
CA LEU A 91 -3.51 -1.57 -2.73
C LEU A 91 -4.01 -2.92 -3.28
N ASP A 92 -3.39 -3.40 -4.36
CA ASP A 92 -3.80 -4.67 -4.97
C ASP A 92 -3.70 -5.86 -3.98
N GLY A 93 -4.72 -6.72 -4.03
CA GLY A 93 -4.97 -7.77 -3.06
C GLY A 93 -4.52 -9.15 -3.52
N GLY A 94 -4.91 -10.17 -2.76
CA GLY A 94 -4.76 -11.58 -3.14
C GLY A 94 -3.30 -12.00 -3.37
N ALA A 95 -3.08 -12.74 -4.45
CA ALA A 95 -1.76 -13.24 -4.83
C ALA A 95 -0.75 -12.13 -5.19
N SER A 96 -1.24 -10.92 -5.52
CA SER A 96 -0.42 -9.72 -5.74
C SER A 96 0.11 -9.08 -4.45
N SER A 97 -0.45 -9.40 -3.27
CA SER A 97 -0.08 -8.72 -2.02
C SER A 97 1.32 -9.11 -1.56
N GLN A 98 2.31 -8.26 -1.81
CA GLN A 98 3.74 -8.58 -1.61
C GLN A 98 4.45 -7.45 -0.87
N LEU A 99 5.47 -7.81 -0.08
CA LEU A 99 6.31 -6.84 0.61
C LEU A 99 7.72 -7.42 0.73
N TYR A 100 8.72 -6.61 0.41
CA TYR A 100 10.12 -6.97 0.57
C TYR A 100 10.89 -5.88 1.29
N VAL A 101 11.62 -6.25 2.34
CA VAL A 101 12.44 -5.34 3.14
C VAL A 101 13.87 -5.85 3.11
N ARG A 102 14.68 -5.24 2.24
CA ARG A 102 16.07 -5.63 1.99
C ARG A 102 16.92 -5.73 3.26
N ASN A 103 16.88 -4.72 4.13
CA ASN A 103 17.78 -4.65 5.28
C ASN A 103 17.44 -5.65 6.39
N ALA A 104 16.22 -6.18 6.40
CA ALA A 104 15.76 -7.17 7.36
C ALA A 104 15.71 -8.59 6.77
N ASP A 105 16.05 -8.74 5.48
CA ASP A 105 15.77 -9.94 4.68
C ASP A 105 14.35 -10.50 4.90
N TYR A 106 13.38 -9.59 5.06
CA TYR A 106 12.00 -9.94 5.36
C TYR A 106 11.16 -9.86 4.09
N ARG A 107 10.28 -10.84 3.90
CA ARG A 107 9.36 -10.88 2.77
C ARG A 107 8.02 -11.49 3.12
N VAL A 108 6.96 -10.89 2.58
CA VAL A 108 5.65 -11.53 2.44
C VAL A 108 5.63 -12.23 1.08
N ARG A 109 5.41 -13.55 1.07
CA ARG A 109 5.66 -14.39 -0.11
C ARG A 109 4.80 -14.00 -1.32
N GLU A 110 5.47 -13.94 -2.47
CA GLU A 110 4.93 -13.67 -3.80
C GLU A 110 4.26 -14.90 -4.38
N TRP A 111 3.13 -14.72 -5.07
CA TRP A 111 2.42 -15.80 -5.76
C TRP A 111 2.25 -15.44 -7.24
N ASP A 112 1.95 -14.17 -7.53
CA ASP A 112 1.78 -13.68 -8.91
C ASP A 112 2.76 -12.54 -9.27
N PRO A 113 3.19 -12.42 -10.53
CA PRO A 113 3.92 -11.24 -11.01
C PRO A 113 3.02 -10.00 -11.00
N ILE A 114 3.54 -8.88 -10.46
CA ILE A 114 2.80 -7.60 -10.41
C ILE A 114 3.36 -6.57 -11.41
N PRO A 115 2.50 -5.76 -12.05
CA PRO A 115 2.94 -4.81 -13.09
C PRO A 115 3.58 -3.53 -12.52
N VAL A 116 3.26 -3.17 -11.26
CA VAL A 116 3.72 -1.94 -10.60
C VAL A 116 3.97 -2.23 -9.12
N ALA A 117 5.03 -1.66 -8.56
CA ALA A 117 5.35 -1.71 -7.13
C ALA A 117 5.70 -0.32 -6.58
N LEU A 118 5.41 -0.09 -5.30
CA LEU A 118 5.83 1.11 -4.58
C LEU A 118 7.17 0.84 -3.87
N GLY A 119 8.20 1.59 -4.25
CA GLY A 119 9.53 1.47 -3.67
C GLY A 119 9.85 2.64 -2.72
N VAL A 120 10.43 2.33 -1.56
CA VAL A 120 10.98 3.33 -0.64
C VAL A 120 12.49 3.23 -0.68
N PHE A 121 13.14 4.35 -1.00
CA PHE A 121 14.58 4.44 -1.13
C PHE A 121 15.13 5.54 -0.21
N PRO A 122 16.33 5.38 0.36
CA PRO A 122 17.00 6.47 1.04
C PRO A 122 17.11 7.67 0.11
N ARG A 123 16.78 8.86 0.62
CA ARG A 123 17.00 10.09 -0.13
C ARG A 123 18.49 10.19 -0.42
N SER A 124 18.88 10.28 -1.69
CA SER A 124 20.26 10.61 -2.02
C SER A 124 20.55 11.99 -1.40
N ARG A 125 21.56 12.06 -0.53
CA ARG A 125 22.16 13.35 -0.19
C ARG A 125 22.84 13.83 -1.46
N THR A 126 22.19 14.69 -2.22
CA THR A 126 22.90 15.62 -3.08
C THR A 126 23.84 16.42 -2.16
N ARG A 127 25.15 16.18 -2.32
CA ARG A 127 26.17 17.10 -1.82
C ARG A 127 26.17 18.34 -2.70
#